data_AF-A0A2R6HJ13-F1
#
_entry.id   AF-A0A2R6HJ13-F1
#
_cell.length_a   1.000
_cell.length_b   1.000
_cell.length_c   1.000
_cell.angle_alpha   90.00
_cell.angle_beta   90.00
_cell.angle_gamma   90.00
#
_symmetry.space_group_name_H-M   'P 1'
#
loop_
_entity.id
_entity.type
_entity.pdbx_description
1 polymer ?
#
loop_
_entity_poly.entity_id
_entity_poly.type
_entity_poly.pdbx_seq_one_letter_code
_entity_poly.pdbx_strand_id
1 'polypeptide(L)'
;MSGESSVGSERSTGTRDTRRFVWLLDPKLVTTAVGSLVVIVLAGLVQVSFGAYSMTLSQAWAAVFNPDVIFNQQAWNAFLLGGEMPEMSQESLIVWNIRLPRVFVGAIVGMNLAVSGAIFQAITRNELASPFVLGVSSGAGFAILLTLVVFSGLSAVLPLIAAVGGAGAFLLVYAIAWQNGTSPVRLVLAGVIVGTVFNSLQTGLFFFAQDIAVVQSAIQWTTGSLTNVDWEQVRMVLPWT
;
A
#
# COMPACT_ATOMS: atom_id res chain seq x y z
N MET A 1 -17.02 48.45 -59.05
CA MET A 1 -15.73 48.23 -58.37
C MET A 1 -16.07 47.87 -56.93
N SER A 2 -16.35 46.61 -56.63
CA SER A 2 -15.40 45.49 -56.41
C SER A 2 -14.78 45.56 -55.01
N GLY A 3 -15.16 44.61 -54.14
CA GLY A 3 -14.46 44.39 -52.88
C GLY A 3 -15.24 43.62 -51.81
N GLU A 4 -15.98 42.57 -52.17
CA GLU A 4 -16.26 41.50 -51.20
C GLU A 4 -14.94 40.78 -50.89
N SER A 5 -14.54 40.70 -49.63
CA SER A 5 -13.53 39.75 -49.17
C SER A 5 -14.12 38.84 -48.12
N SER A 6 -14.32 37.62 -48.59
CA SER A 6 -14.80 36.40 -47.96
C SER A 6 -14.04 35.96 -46.69
N VAL A 7 -14.81 35.41 -45.77
CA VAL A 7 -14.60 34.11 -45.07
C VAL A 7 -13.20 33.80 -44.51
N GLY A 8 -13.15 33.66 -43.18
CA GLY A 8 -12.06 33.03 -42.46
C GLY A 8 -12.48 32.59 -41.05
N SER A 9 -13.53 31.75 -40.97
CA SER A 9 -13.87 31.03 -39.74
C SER A 9 -12.88 29.87 -39.56
N GLU A 10 -11.68 30.18 -39.06
CA GLU A 10 -10.74 29.15 -38.62
C GLU A 10 -11.15 28.67 -37.24
N ARG A 11 -11.84 27.53 -37.22
CA ARG A 11 -12.07 26.71 -36.03
C ARG A 11 -10.70 26.32 -35.44
N SER A 12 -10.34 26.94 -34.32
CA SER A 12 -9.22 26.49 -33.48
C SER A 12 -9.58 25.20 -32.73
N THR A 13 -9.66 24.08 -33.42
CA THR A 13 -10.02 22.77 -32.84
C THR A 13 -8.91 21.73 -32.98
N GLY A 14 -7.66 22.09 -32.66
CA GLY A 14 -6.52 21.14 -32.79
C GLY A 14 -5.43 21.18 -31.71
N THR A 15 -5.31 22.23 -30.90
CA THR A 15 -4.07 22.48 -30.12
C THR A 15 -4.13 22.17 -28.62
N ARG A 16 -5.25 21.66 -28.10
CA ARG A 16 -5.40 21.39 -26.65
C ARG A 16 -4.81 20.06 -26.18
N ASP A 17 -4.70 19.05 -27.04
CA ASP A 17 -4.25 17.72 -26.60
C ASP A 17 -2.74 17.59 -26.46
N THR A 18 -1.95 18.27 -27.28
CA THR A 18 -0.48 18.13 -27.24
C THR A 18 0.16 18.75 -25.99
N ARG A 19 -0.51 19.70 -25.31
CA ARG A 19 0.02 20.33 -24.08
C ARG A 19 -0.26 19.53 -22.80
N ARG A 20 -1.13 18.51 -22.83
CA ARG A 20 -1.53 17.78 -21.61
C ARG A 20 -0.42 16.95 -20.99
N PHE A 21 0.50 16.42 -21.81
CA PHE A 21 1.55 15.51 -21.34
C PHE A 21 2.96 16.13 -21.32
N VAL A 22 3.15 17.34 -21.86
CA VAL A 22 4.47 18.01 -21.87
C VAL A 22 4.96 18.31 -20.44
N TRP A 23 4.05 18.51 -19.49
CA TRP A 23 4.40 18.67 -18.08
C TRP A 23 5.07 17.43 -17.47
N LEU A 24 4.77 16.22 -17.94
CA LEU A 24 5.44 14.99 -17.47
C LEU A 24 6.91 14.94 -17.86
N LEU A 25 7.30 15.69 -18.89
CA LEU A 25 8.68 15.81 -19.35
C LEU A 25 9.40 17.00 -18.71
N ASP A 26 8.83 17.64 -17.68
CA ASP A 26 9.53 18.67 -16.90
C ASP A 26 10.79 18.05 -16.28
N PRO A 27 11.99 18.58 -16.60
CA PRO A 27 13.25 18.05 -16.09
C PRO A 27 13.27 17.93 -14.56
N LYS A 28 12.61 18.84 -13.84
CA LYS A 28 12.57 18.81 -12.37
C LYS A 28 11.80 17.60 -11.88
N LEU A 29 10.60 17.34 -12.43
CA LEU A 29 9.78 16.19 -12.04
C LEU A 29 10.47 14.88 -12.38
N VAL A 30 11.07 14.79 -13.57
CA VAL A 30 11.81 13.60 -14.00
C VAL A 30 12.99 13.35 -13.05
N THR A 31 13.76 14.40 -12.70
CA THR A 31 14.88 14.23 -11.76
C THR A 31 14.43 13.79 -10.37
N THR A 32 13.32 14.32 -9.85
CA THR A 32 12.77 13.89 -8.55
C THR A 32 12.27 12.45 -8.63
N ALA A 33 11.52 12.09 -9.66
CA ALA A 33 10.98 10.74 -9.82
C ALA A 33 12.10 9.69 -9.96
N VAL A 34 13.10 9.96 -10.80
CA VAL A 34 14.26 9.08 -10.99
C VAL A 34 15.09 9.03 -9.70
N GLY A 35 15.33 10.17 -9.05
CA GLY A 35 16.04 10.22 -7.77
C GLY A 35 15.36 9.38 -6.68
N SER A 36 14.04 9.52 -6.52
CA SER A 36 13.25 8.73 -5.58
C SER A 36 13.28 7.23 -5.93
N LEU A 37 13.21 6.88 -7.22
CA LEU A 37 13.31 5.49 -7.66
C LEU A 37 14.67 4.89 -7.31
N VAL A 38 15.76 5.62 -7.55
CA VAL A 38 17.13 5.19 -7.19
C VAL A 38 17.23 4.97 -5.67
N VAL A 39 16.69 5.89 -4.87
CA VAL A 39 16.67 5.73 -3.40
C VAL A 39 15.92 4.47 -2.97
N ILE A 40 14.74 4.20 -3.56
CA ILE A 40 13.95 3.00 -3.26
C ILE A 40 14.71 1.73 -3.64
N VAL A 41 15.33 1.68 -4.83
CA VAL A 41 16.09 0.53 -5.30
C VAL A 41 17.30 0.27 -4.40
N LEU A 42 18.07 1.31 -4.07
CA LEU A 42 19.22 1.19 -3.18
C LEU A 42 18.80 0.76 -1.77
N ALA A 43 17.74 1.36 -1.22
CA ALA A 43 17.19 0.97 0.08
C ALA A 43 16.71 -0.49 0.07
N GLY A 44 16.09 -0.93 -1.04
CA GLY A 44 15.71 -2.33 -1.25
C GLY A 44 16.90 -3.27 -1.23
N LEU A 45 17.95 -2.99 -2.01
CA LEU A 45 19.19 -3.79 -2.05
C LEU A 45 19.87 -3.87 -0.67
N VAL A 46 19.89 -2.74 0.05
CA VAL A 46 20.39 -2.70 1.43
C VAL A 46 19.52 -3.57 2.32
N GLN A 47 18.18 -3.44 2.27
CA GLN A 47 17.26 -4.25 3.07
C GLN A 47 17.45 -5.75 2.82
N VAL A 48 17.59 -6.18 1.57
CA VAL A 48 17.81 -7.60 1.21
C VAL A 48 19.08 -8.15 1.84
N SER A 49 20.04 -7.29 2.18
CA SER A 49 21.30 -7.71 2.79
C SER A 49 21.13 -8.06 4.28
N PHE A 50 20.09 -7.56 4.94
CA PHE A 50 19.82 -7.79 6.36
C PHE A 50 18.69 -8.80 6.58
N GLY A 51 18.87 -9.69 7.56
CA GLY A 51 17.87 -10.69 7.94
C GLY A 51 18.35 -11.60 9.07
N ALA A 52 17.48 -12.49 9.53
CA ALA A 52 17.81 -13.46 10.58
C ALA A 52 18.91 -14.44 10.17
N TYR A 53 18.97 -14.77 8.87
CA TYR A 53 20.06 -15.55 8.30
C TYR A 53 21.26 -14.63 7.99
N SER A 54 22.43 -14.89 8.56
CA SER A 54 23.61 -14.07 8.33
C SER A 54 24.15 -14.30 6.92
N MET A 55 24.30 -13.22 6.15
CA MET A 55 24.90 -13.23 4.82
C MET A 55 25.85 -12.05 4.71
N THR A 56 26.93 -12.23 3.96
CA THR A 56 27.75 -11.08 3.53
C THR A 56 27.00 -10.28 2.47
N LEU A 57 27.34 -9.00 2.34
CA LEU A 57 26.75 -8.11 1.33
C LEU A 57 26.90 -8.69 -0.09
N SER A 58 28.08 -9.24 -0.40
CA SER A 58 28.37 -9.85 -1.70
C SER A 58 27.51 -11.09 -1.96
N GLN A 59 27.31 -11.96 -0.96
CA GLN A 59 26.44 -13.13 -1.10
C GLN A 59 24.98 -12.74 -1.33
N ALA A 60 24.48 -11.76 -0.57
CA ALA A 60 23.10 -11.29 -0.73
C ALA A 60 22.89 -10.71 -2.13
N TRP A 61 23.82 -9.89 -2.61
CA TRP A 61 23.69 -9.26 -3.92
C TRP A 61 23.92 -10.26 -5.07
N ALA A 62 24.85 -11.20 -4.92
CA ALA A 62 25.03 -12.28 -5.87
C ALA A 62 23.77 -13.15 -5.98
N ALA A 63 23.07 -13.39 -4.86
CA ALA A 63 21.81 -14.11 -4.86
C ALA A 63 20.66 -13.30 -5.51
N VAL A 64 20.61 -11.98 -5.31
CA VAL A 64 19.65 -11.10 -6.01
C VAL A 64 19.87 -11.15 -7.52
N PHE A 65 21.13 -11.05 -7.97
CA PHE A 65 21.49 -11.03 -9.39
C PHE A 65 21.81 -12.42 -9.95
N ASN A 66 21.34 -13.49 -9.31
CA ASN A 66 21.63 -14.85 -9.74
C ASN A 66 20.96 -15.14 -11.10
N PRO A 67 21.73 -15.37 -12.19
CA PRO A 67 21.19 -15.65 -13.51
C PRO A 67 20.30 -16.89 -13.55
N ASP A 68 20.62 -17.91 -12.74
CA ASP A 68 19.88 -19.17 -12.68
C ASP A 68 18.46 -19.01 -12.12
N VAL A 69 18.19 -17.89 -11.44
CA VAL A 69 16.86 -17.53 -10.95
C VAL A 69 16.19 -16.57 -11.92
N ILE A 70 16.90 -15.52 -12.32
CA ILE A 70 16.36 -14.44 -13.16
C ILE A 70 15.92 -14.96 -14.53
N PHE A 71 16.67 -15.89 -15.13
CA PHE A 71 16.33 -16.46 -16.44
C PHE A 71 15.49 -17.73 -16.36
N ASN A 72 15.11 -18.18 -15.16
CA ASN A 72 14.33 -19.40 -14.99
C ASN A 72 12.83 -19.11 -15.03
N GLN A 73 12.16 -19.60 -16.07
CA GLN A 73 10.72 -19.46 -16.25
C GLN A 73 9.91 -20.08 -15.10
N GLN A 74 10.37 -21.20 -14.53
CA GLN A 74 9.68 -21.86 -13.42
C GLN A 74 9.70 -20.99 -12.16
N ALA A 75 10.81 -20.31 -11.88
CA ALA A 75 10.92 -19.37 -10.76
C ALA A 75 9.89 -18.23 -10.89
N TRP A 76 9.80 -17.61 -12.07
CA TRP A 76 8.80 -16.55 -12.31
C TRP A 76 7.36 -17.05 -12.26
N ASN A 77 7.09 -18.25 -12.75
CA ASN A 77 5.78 -18.87 -12.60
C ASN A 77 5.44 -19.12 -11.12
N ALA A 78 6.41 -19.55 -10.31
CA ALA A 78 6.22 -19.71 -8.87
C ALA A 78 5.90 -18.37 -8.19
N PHE A 79 6.66 -17.32 -8.48
CA PHE A 79 6.50 -16.01 -7.86
C PHE A 79 5.21 -15.29 -8.27
N LEU A 80 4.83 -15.36 -9.55
CA LEU A 80 3.68 -14.62 -10.10
C LEU A 80 2.38 -15.39 -10.09
N LEU A 81 2.43 -16.72 -10.26
CA LEU A 81 1.24 -17.56 -10.40
C LEU A 81 1.08 -18.58 -9.26
N GLY A 82 2.09 -18.78 -8.42
CA GLY A 82 2.03 -19.73 -7.30
C GLY A 82 2.31 -21.17 -7.69
N GLY A 83 3.11 -21.38 -8.73
CA GLY A 83 3.63 -22.70 -9.09
C GLY A 83 4.68 -23.22 -8.09
N GLU A 84 5.17 -24.44 -8.37
CA GLU A 84 6.25 -25.06 -7.59
C GLU A 84 7.57 -24.32 -7.80
N MET A 85 8.31 -24.14 -6.71
CA MET A 85 9.63 -23.49 -6.73
C MET A 85 10.67 -24.45 -7.33
N PRO A 86 11.54 -23.99 -8.25
CA PRO A 86 12.65 -24.80 -8.73
C PRO A 86 13.67 -25.06 -7.61
N GLU A 87 14.54 -26.05 -7.79
CA GLU A 87 15.68 -26.23 -6.90
C GLU A 87 16.63 -25.02 -7.00
N MET A 88 17.02 -24.47 -5.85
CA MET A 88 17.85 -23.26 -5.74
C MET A 88 18.89 -23.44 -4.65
N SER A 89 19.99 -22.68 -4.72
CA SER A 89 20.90 -22.59 -3.58
C SER A 89 20.18 -22.01 -2.35
N GLN A 90 20.64 -22.37 -1.14
CA GLN A 90 20.04 -21.89 0.10
C GLN A 90 20.01 -20.36 0.18
N GLU A 91 21.08 -19.70 -0.27
CA GLU A 91 21.19 -18.23 -0.33
C GLU A 91 20.15 -17.63 -1.26
N SER A 92 19.98 -18.24 -2.45
CA SER A 92 19.02 -17.80 -3.45
C SER A 92 17.59 -17.99 -2.95
N LEU A 93 17.28 -19.11 -2.30
CA LEU A 93 15.99 -19.37 -1.69
C LEU A 93 15.67 -18.32 -0.61
N ILE A 94 16.61 -18.03 0.30
CA ILE A 94 16.38 -17.05 1.36
C ILE A 94 16.15 -15.65 0.79
N VAL A 95 16.97 -15.24 -0.19
CA VAL A 95 16.83 -13.92 -0.81
C VAL A 95 15.52 -13.82 -1.60
N TRP A 96 15.22 -14.79 -2.45
CA TRP A 96 14.07 -14.73 -3.36
C TRP A 96 12.75 -15.09 -2.69
N ASN A 97 12.72 -15.99 -1.72
CA ASN A 97 11.46 -16.46 -1.13
C ASN A 97 11.09 -15.73 0.18
N ILE A 98 12.08 -15.13 0.87
CA ILE A 98 11.84 -14.49 2.18
C ILE A 98 12.11 -12.98 2.12
N ARG A 99 13.25 -12.54 1.57
CA ARG A 99 13.66 -11.13 1.65
C ARG A 99 13.05 -10.26 0.56
N LEU A 100 13.10 -10.70 -0.69
CA LEU A 100 12.57 -9.95 -1.82
C LEU A 100 11.07 -9.68 -1.71
N PRO A 101 10.20 -10.65 -1.38
CA PRO A 101 8.77 -10.38 -1.20
C PRO A 101 8.52 -9.30 -0.16
N ARG A 102 9.28 -9.32 0.95
CA ARG A 102 9.21 -8.30 1.99
C ARG A 102 9.57 -6.90 1.48
N VAL A 103 10.59 -6.77 0.63
CA VAL A 103 10.93 -5.50 -0.03
C VAL A 103 9.82 -5.04 -0.96
N PHE A 104 9.33 -5.94 -1.81
CA PHE A 104 8.28 -5.62 -2.78
C PHE A 104 6.99 -5.16 -2.08
N VAL A 105 6.51 -5.91 -1.10
CA VAL A 105 5.33 -5.51 -0.30
C VAL A 105 5.60 -4.19 0.42
N GLY A 106 6.77 -4.02 1.04
CA GLY A 106 7.12 -2.76 1.71
C GLY A 106 7.10 -1.55 0.76
N ALA A 107 7.64 -1.71 -0.45
CA ALA A 107 7.66 -0.67 -1.47
C ALA A 107 6.24 -0.36 -2.00
N ILE A 108 5.44 -1.39 -2.29
CA ILE A 108 4.07 -1.26 -2.79
C ILE A 108 3.16 -0.61 -1.74
N VAL A 109 3.20 -1.10 -0.50
CA VAL A 109 2.43 -0.52 0.62
C VAL A 109 2.87 0.92 0.85
N GLY A 110 4.17 1.21 0.86
CA GLY A 110 4.69 2.58 0.97
C GLY A 110 4.18 3.50 -0.15
N MET A 111 4.15 3.01 -1.39
CA MET A 111 3.61 3.73 -2.54
C MET A 111 2.13 4.07 -2.36
N ASN A 112 1.31 3.07 -1.99
CA ASN A 112 -0.12 3.25 -1.76
C ASN A 112 -0.41 4.25 -0.62
N LEU A 113 0.36 4.19 0.48
CA LEU A 113 0.25 5.13 1.58
C LEU A 113 0.66 6.55 1.16
N ALA A 114 1.72 6.70 0.37
CA ALA A 114 2.18 7.99 -0.14
C ALA A 114 1.14 8.63 -1.08
N VAL A 115 0.57 7.86 -2.02
CA VAL A 115 -0.47 8.32 -2.95
C VAL A 115 -1.74 8.71 -2.19
N SER A 116 -2.20 7.85 -1.27
CA SER A 116 -3.35 8.15 -0.40
C SER A 116 -3.14 9.43 0.41
N GLY A 117 -1.94 9.62 0.98
CA GLY A 117 -1.54 10.82 1.68
C GLY A 117 -1.61 12.07 0.80
N ALA A 118 -0.99 12.02 -0.38
CA ALA A 118 -0.97 13.14 -1.32
C ALA A 118 -2.38 13.53 -1.79
N ILE A 119 -3.25 12.55 -2.10
CA ILE A 119 -4.65 12.80 -2.47
C ILE A 119 -5.39 13.48 -1.31
N PHE A 120 -5.22 12.98 -0.09
CA PHE A 120 -5.91 13.53 1.08
C PHE A 120 -5.45 14.96 1.39
N GLN A 121 -4.14 15.22 1.32
CA GLN A 121 -3.57 16.57 1.49
C GLN A 121 -4.08 17.53 0.42
N ALA A 122 -4.22 17.08 -0.84
CA ALA A 122 -4.76 17.89 -1.93
C ALA A 122 -6.25 18.24 -1.74
N ILE A 123 -7.07 17.28 -1.29
CA ILE A 123 -8.50 17.49 -1.03
C ILE A 123 -8.70 18.44 0.16
N THR A 124 -7.95 18.22 1.24
CA THR A 124 -8.06 19.03 2.46
C THR A 124 -7.34 20.38 2.36
N ARG A 125 -6.47 20.54 1.37
CA ARG A 125 -5.55 21.68 1.21
C ARG A 125 -4.76 21.96 2.48
N ASN A 126 -4.33 20.88 3.14
CA ASN A 126 -3.58 20.92 4.39
C ASN A 126 -2.46 19.88 4.33
N GLU A 127 -1.21 20.35 4.28
CA GLU A 127 -0.01 19.52 4.23
C GLU A 127 0.20 18.68 5.49
N LEU A 128 -0.40 19.07 6.62
CA LEU A 128 -0.37 18.31 7.87
C LEU A 128 -1.47 17.24 7.95
N ALA A 129 -2.38 17.19 6.97
CA ALA A 129 -3.46 16.22 6.97
C ALA A 129 -2.95 14.82 6.60
N SER A 130 -3.52 13.81 7.29
CA SER A 130 -3.16 12.41 7.09
C SER A 130 -4.42 11.56 6.91
N PRO A 131 -4.45 10.62 5.94
CA PRO A 131 -5.61 9.77 5.66
C PRO A 131 -5.94 8.84 6.84
N PHE A 132 -4.97 8.57 7.73
CA PHE A 132 -5.17 7.78 8.95
C PHE A 132 -6.17 8.40 9.92
N VAL A 133 -6.43 9.71 9.81
CA VAL A 133 -7.38 10.44 10.67
C VAL A 133 -8.84 10.09 10.37
N LEU A 134 -9.13 9.43 9.25
CA LEU A 134 -10.50 9.10 8.81
C LEU A 134 -11.10 7.84 9.46
N GLY A 135 -10.47 7.29 10.51
CA GLY A 135 -10.98 6.12 11.24
C GLY A 135 -10.83 4.77 10.52
N VAL A 136 -10.26 4.76 9.31
CA VAL A 136 -10.06 3.53 8.50
C VAL A 136 -9.19 2.51 9.23
N SER A 137 -8.06 2.96 9.79
CA SER A 137 -7.11 2.09 10.47
C SER A 137 -7.69 1.48 11.74
N SER A 138 -8.41 2.26 12.53
CA SER A 138 -9.05 1.81 13.77
C SER A 138 -10.26 0.90 13.49
N GLY A 139 -11.00 1.15 12.40
CA GLY A 139 -12.04 0.24 11.91
C GLY A 139 -11.52 -1.11 11.45
N ALA A 140 -10.44 -1.11 10.66
CA ALA A 140 -9.78 -2.33 10.21
C ALA A 140 -9.23 -3.13 11.41
N GLY A 141 -8.55 -2.47 12.35
CA GLY A 141 -8.02 -3.08 13.57
C GLY A 141 -9.12 -3.68 14.44
N PHE A 142 -10.24 -2.97 14.64
CA PHE A 142 -11.40 -3.49 15.34
C PHE A 142 -11.99 -4.73 14.65
N ALA A 143 -12.18 -4.70 13.33
CA ALA A 143 -12.73 -5.83 12.60
C ALA A 143 -11.83 -7.07 12.70
N ILE A 144 -10.50 -6.90 12.56
CA ILE A 144 -9.53 -7.99 12.75
C ILE A 144 -9.64 -8.56 14.17
N LEU A 145 -9.61 -7.71 15.20
CA LEU A 145 -9.63 -8.17 16.58
C LEU A 145 -10.94 -8.89 16.91
N LEU A 146 -12.07 -8.37 16.42
CA LEU A 146 -13.37 -9.01 16.55
C LEU A 146 -13.35 -10.40 15.91
N THR A 147 -12.78 -10.54 14.72
CA THR A 147 -12.64 -11.84 14.06
C THR A 147 -11.74 -12.79 14.82
N LEU A 148 -10.58 -12.33 15.30
CA LEU A 148 -9.65 -13.18 16.03
C LEU A 148 -10.23 -13.68 17.36
N VAL A 149 -10.99 -12.84 18.07
CA VAL A 149 -11.55 -13.18 19.39
C VAL A 149 -12.88 -13.93 19.28
N VAL A 150 -13.76 -13.56 18.34
CA VAL A 150 -15.14 -14.08 18.27
C VAL A 150 -15.34 -15.07 17.13
N PHE A 151 -14.64 -14.89 16.00
CA PHE A 151 -14.83 -15.67 14.77
C PHE A 151 -13.53 -16.33 14.29
N SER A 152 -12.84 -17.02 15.20
CA SER A 152 -11.47 -17.52 14.99
C SER A 152 -11.27 -18.40 13.75
N GLY A 153 -12.33 -19.01 13.22
CA GLY A 153 -12.30 -19.80 11.98
C GLY A 153 -12.16 -19.01 10.67
N LEU A 154 -12.21 -17.67 10.69
CA LEU A 154 -12.13 -16.81 9.50
C LEU A 154 -10.75 -16.17 9.29
N SER A 155 -9.69 -16.73 9.89
CA SER A 155 -8.33 -16.19 9.82
C SER A 155 -7.78 -16.06 8.39
N ALA A 156 -8.14 -16.97 7.49
CA ALA A 156 -7.69 -16.98 6.10
C ALA A 156 -8.16 -15.75 5.27
N VAL A 157 -9.25 -15.11 5.69
CA VAL A 157 -9.85 -13.95 4.99
C VAL A 157 -9.67 -12.65 5.76
N LEU A 158 -8.76 -12.61 6.73
CA LEU A 158 -8.47 -11.42 7.54
C LEU A 158 -8.15 -10.16 6.73
N PRO A 159 -7.35 -10.21 5.64
CA PRO A 159 -7.10 -9.01 4.82
C PRO A 159 -8.40 -8.41 4.26
N LEU A 160 -9.34 -9.25 3.82
CA LEU A 160 -10.63 -8.80 3.30
C LEU A 160 -11.52 -8.22 4.42
N ILE A 161 -11.54 -8.88 5.58
CA ILE A 161 -12.28 -8.40 6.76
C ILE A 161 -11.74 -7.03 7.21
N ALA A 162 -10.42 -6.86 7.22
CA ALA A 162 -9.76 -5.60 7.55
C ALA A 162 -10.16 -4.50 6.56
N ALA A 163 -10.14 -4.81 5.25
CA ALA A 163 -10.54 -3.87 4.21
C ALA A 163 -12.01 -3.45 4.34
N VAL A 164 -12.91 -4.40 4.57
CA VAL A 164 -14.35 -4.12 4.78
C VAL A 164 -14.57 -3.34 6.08
N GLY A 165 -13.88 -3.69 7.15
CA GLY A 165 -13.95 -2.99 8.43
C GLY A 165 -13.47 -1.53 8.33
N GLY A 166 -12.37 -1.30 7.64
CA GLY A 166 -11.85 0.04 7.37
C GLY A 166 -12.77 0.86 6.47
N ALA A 167 -13.31 0.25 5.40
CA ALA A 167 -14.29 0.91 4.53
C ALA A 167 -15.58 1.26 5.27
N GLY A 168 -16.10 0.34 6.09
CA GLY A 168 -17.27 0.58 6.93
C GLY A 168 -17.05 1.71 7.94
N ALA A 169 -15.88 1.76 8.55
CA ALA A 169 -15.49 2.86 9.44
C ALA A 169 -15.42 4.21 8.72
N PHE A 170 -14.85 4.25 7.52
CA PHE A 170 -14.85 5.46 6.70
C PHE A 170 -16.26 5.93 6.36
N LEU A 171 -17.15 5.02 5.94
CA LEU A 171 -18.53 5.35 5.62
C LEU A 171 -19.28 5.89 6.85
N LEU A 172 -19.02 5.34 8.03
CA LEU A 172 -19.57 5.85 9.28
C LEU A 172 -19.07 7.26 9.59
N VAL A 173 -17.76 7.50 9.46
CA VAL A 173 -17.17 8.85 9.62
C VAL A 173 -17.79 9.83 8.64
N TYR A 174 -17.92 9.42 7.38
CA TYR A 174 -18.50 10.24 6.33
C TYR A 174 -19.97 10.59 6.62
N ALA A 175 -20.76 9.60 7.04
CA ALA A 175 -22.17 9.80 7.41
C ALA A 175 -22.33 10.76 8.59
N ILE A 176 -21.47 10.66 9.61
CA ILE A 176 -21.48 11.56 10.79
C ILE A 176 -21.06 12.98 10.39
N ALA A 177 -20.06 13.12 9.51
CA ALA A 177 -19.55 14.42 9.06
C ALA A 177 -20.48 15.14 8.06
N TRP A 178 -21.47 14.44 7.51
CA TRP A 178 -22.34 14.94 6.45
C TRP A 178 -23.39 15.93 6.99
N GLN A 179 -23.30 17.18 6.53
CA GLN A 179 -24.27 18.23 6.82
C GLN A 179 -24.43 19.13 5.59
N ASN A 180 -25.26 18.69 4.64
CA ASN A 180 -25.43 19.33 3.32
C ASN A 180 -24.10 19.50 2.56
N GLY A 181 -23.21 18.52 2.70
CA GLY A 181 -21.83 18.54 2.21
C GLY A 181 -20.84 18.19 3.32
N THR A 182 -19.58 17.96 2.93
CA THR A 182 -18.49 17.67 3.85
C THR A 182 -17.65 18.90 4.13
N SER A 183 -17.11 18.97 5.34
CA SER A 183 -16.07 19.93 5.72
C SER A 183 -14.86 19.12 6.19
N PRO A 184 -13.63 19.46 5.78
CA PRO A 184 -12.42 18.79 6.25
C PRO A 184 -12.35 18.71 7.78
N VAL A 185 -12.75 19.78 8.48
CA VAL A 185 -12.76 19.82 9.94
C VAL A 185 -13.77 18.82 10.52
N ARG A 186 -14.98 18.72 9.94
CA ARG A 186 -15.99 17.75 10.40
C ARG A 186 -15.56 16.31 10.17
N LEU A 187 -14.95 16.03 9.02
CA LEU A 187 -14.41 14.69 8.70
C LEU A 187 -13.33 14.28 9.70
N VAL A 188 -12.42 15.19 10.04
CA VAL A 188 -11.37 14.95 11.04
C VAL A 188 -11.97 14.70 12.42
N LEU A 189 -12.89 15.55 12.89
CA LEU A 189 -13.52 15.38 14.21
C LEU A 189 -14.33 14.07 14.30
N ALA A 190 -15.13 13.76 13.28
CA ALA A 190 -15.87 12.51 13.20
C ALA A 190 -14.92 11.30 13.19
N GLY A 191 -13.80 11.40 12.46
CA GLY A 191 -12.75 10.38 12.42
C GLY A 191 -12.12 10.12 13.79
N VAL A 192 -11.80 11.18 14.54
CA VAL A 192 -11.28 11.06 15.92
C VAL A 192 -12.30 10.41 16.84
N ILE A 193 -13.58 10.78 16.75
CA ILE A 193 -14.67 10.20 17.55
C ILE A 193 -14.81 8.70 17.26
N VAL A 194 -14.99 8.34 15.99
CA VAL A 194 -15.16 6.95 15.57
C VAL A 194 -13.91 6.11 15.89
N GLY A 195 -12.73 6.67 15.65
CA GLY A 195 -11.47 6.00 15.98
C GLY A 195 -11.32 5.72 17.48
N THR A 196 -11.69 6.67 18.33
CA THR A 196 -11.66 6.49 19.79
C THR A 196 -12.65 5.42 20.25
N VAL A 197 -13.83 5.36 19.65
CA VAL A 197 -14.84 4.31 19.91
C VAL A 197 -14.28 2.94 19.52
N PHE A 198 -13.75 2.79 18.31
CA PHE A 198 -13.18 1.50 17.87
C PHE A 198 -11.95 1.08 18.69
N ASN A 199 -11.11 2.02 19.12
CA ASN A 199 -10.00 1.70 20.02
C ASN A 199 -10.51 1.23 21.40
N SER A 200 -11.52 1.89 21.96
CA SER A 200 -12.15 1.45 23.21
C SER A 200 -12.77 0.05 23.10
N LEU A 201 -13.43 -0.24 21.97
CA LEU A 201 -13.98 -1.55 21.68
C LEU A 201 -12.88 -2.62 21.52
N GLN A 202 -11.76 -2.27 20.89
CA GLN A 202 -10.61 -3.15 20.81
C GLN A 202 -10.05 -3.48 22.19
N THR A 203 -9.86 -2.47 23.05
CA THR A 203 -9.45 -2.68 24.45
C THR A 203 -10.42 -3.59 25.20
N GLY A 204 -11.74 -3.40 25.00
CA GLY A 204 -12.76 -4.28 25.56
C GLY A 204 -12.64 -5.73 25.08
N LEU A 205 -12.37 -5.94 23.79
CA LEU A 205 -12.22 -7.29 23.21
C LEU A 205 -11.03 -8.07 23.78
N PHE A 206 -9.95 -7.39 24.17
CA PHE A 206 -8.81 -8.06 24.82
C PHE A 206 -9.19 -8.76 26.13
N PHE A 207 -10.22 -8.29 26.86
CA PHE A 207 -10.70 -8.99 28.06
C PHE A 207 -11.35 -10.35 27.75
N PHE A 208 -11.85 -10.54 26.53
CA PHE A 208 -12.46 -11.79 26.08
C PHE A 208 -11.46 -12.71 25.37
N ALA A 209 -10.24 -12.24 25.11
CA ALA A 209 -9.19 -13.07 24.54
C ALA A 209 -8.70 -14.08 25.58
N GLN A 210 -9.03 -15.36 25.37
CA GLN A 210 -8.67 -16.45 26.29
C GLN A 210 -7.24 -16.97 26.09
N ASP A 211 -6.64 -16.71 24.93
CA ASP A 211 -5.33 -17.23 24.54
C ASP A 211 -4.34 -16.07 24.29
N ILE A 212 -3.15 -16.20 24.86
CA ILE A 212 -2.03 -15.28 24.66
C ILE A 212 -1.62 -15.19 23.18
N ALA A 213 -1.75 -16.27 22.41
CA ALA A 213 -1.44 -16.29 20.98
C ALA A 213 -2.37 -15.37 20.18
N VAL A 214 -3.66 -15.32 20.55
CA VAL A 214 -4.66 -14.42 19.94
C VAL A 214 -4.30 -12.97 20.26
N VAL A 215 -3.92 -12.68 21.50
CA VAL A 215 -3.49 -11.33 21.92
C VAL A 215 -2.24 -10.89 21.15
N GLN A 216 -1.23 -11.75 21.03
CA GLN A 216 -0.02 -11.44 20.28
C GLN A 216 -0.30 -11.21 18.79
N SER A 217 -1.16 -12.06 18.19
CA SER A 217 -1.58 -11.90 16.79
C SER A 217 -2.30 -10.57 16.57
N ALA A 218 -3.22 -10.21 17.47
CA ALA A 218 -3.91 -8.93 17.46
C ALA A 218 -2.95 -7.73 17.56
N ILE A 219 -1.95 -7.80 18.44
CA ILE A 219 -0.94 -6.74 18.57
C ILE A 219 -0.11 -6.61 17.29
N GLN A 220 0.27 -7.73 16.67
CA GLN A 220 1.00 -7.71 15.39
C GLN A 220 0.18 -7.08 14.25
N TRP A 221 -1.12 -7.38 14.19
CA TRP A 221 -2.02 -6.80 13.18
C TRP A 221 -2.26 -5.30 13.37
N THR A 222 -2.40 -4.86 14.62
CA THR A 222 -2.68 -3.45 14.95
C THR A 222 -1.43 -2.57 14.89
N THR A 223 -0.25 -3.11 15.17
CA THR A 223 1.04 -2.38 15.07
C THR A 223 1.59 -2.42 13.64
N GLY A 224 1.20 -3.43 12.86
CA GLY A 224 1.72 -3.68 11.52
C GLY A 224 3.06 -4.43 11.55
N SER A 225 3.25 -5.34 10.60
CA SER A 225 4.50 -6.06 10.41
C SER A 225 4.68 -6.48 8.95
N LEU A 226 5.94 -6.66 8.54
CA LEU A 226 6.32 -7.29 7.27
C LEU A 226 7.02 -8.64 7.51
N THR A 227 6.81 -9.23 8.68
CA THR A 227 7.23 -10.61 8.99
C THR A 227 6.25 -11.60 8.35
N ASN A 228 6.74 -12.77 7.96
CA ASN A 228 5.93 -13.81 7.29
C ASN A 228 5.24 -13.31 6.00
N VAL A 229 5.94 -12.45 5.26
CA VAL A 229 5.54 -12.00 3.93
C VAL A 229 6.29 -12.83 2.90
N ASP A 230 5.54 -13.38 1.95
CA ASP A 230 6.00 -14.15 0.81
C ASP A 230 5.35 -13.62 -0.49
N TRP A 231 5.54 -14.35 -1.60
CA TRP A 231 5.02 -13.97 -2.91
C TRP A 231 3.49 -14.02 -3.01
N GLU A 232 2.78 -14.73 -2.13
CA GLU A 232 1.32 -14.68 -2.03
C GLU A 232 0.84 -13.28 -1.68
N GLN A 233 1.43 -12.62 -0.67
CA GLN A 233 1.01 -11.26 -0.33
C GLN A 233 1.40 -10.24 -1.41
N VAL A 234 2.52 -10.45 -2.11
CA VAL A 234 2.87 -9.64 -3.30
C VAL A 234 1.76 -9.74 -4.35
N ARG A 235 1.35 -10.97 -4.71
CA ARG A 235 0.27 -11.20 -5.69
C ARG A 235 -1.08 -10.67 -5.21
N MET A 236 -1.34 -10.72 -3.91
CA MET A 236 -2.57 -10.22 -3.31
C MET A 236 -2.67 -8.69 -3.41
N VAL A 237 -1.58 -7.95 -3.20
CA VAL A 237 -1.58 -6.48 -3.20
C VAL A 237 -1.49 -5.86 -4.60
N LEU A 238 -0.85 -6.56 -5.55
CA LEU A 238 -0.53 -6.03 -6.88
C LEU A 238 -1.75 -5.53 -7.69
N PRO A 239 -2.92 -6.21 -7.70
CA PRO A 239 -4.11 -5.72 -8.42
C PRO A 239 -4.72 -4.43 -7.87
N TRP A 240 -4.34 -4.03 -6.66
CA TRP A 240 -4.91 -2.88 -5.94
C TRP A 240 -3.98 -1.65 -5.91
N THR A 241 -2.83 -1.72 -6.59
CA THR A 241 -1.78 -0.68 -6.64
C THR A 241 -1.74 -0.07 -8.04
#